data_AF-A0A814RL46-F1
#
_entry.id   AF-A0A814RL46-F1
#
_cell.length_a   1.000
_cell.length_b   1.000
_cell.length_c   1.000
_cell.angle_alpha   90.00
_cell.angle_beta   90.00
_cell.angle_gamma   90.00
#
_symmetry.space_group_name_H-M   'P 1'
#
loop_
_entity.id
_entity.type
_entity.pdbx_description
1 polymer ?
#
loop_
_entity_poly.entity_id
_entity_poly.type
_entity_poly.pdbx_seq_one_letter_code
_entity_poly.pdbx_strand_id
1 'polypeptide(L)'
;PHLFNLPENQNYVGPYPDKKFLGSEFFGSKKKADFDNWYDSVKHETFDFKQQFLDYCRSDVVLLAEGCMAFRKIIMERTKLTTNDTGIDPF
;
A
#
# COMPACT_ATOMS: atom_id res chain seq x y z
N PRO A 1 4.80 2.81 6.82
CA PRO A 1 4.67 3.47 8.13
C PRO A 1 4.38 4.98 7.98
N HIS A 2 3.12 5.31 7.67
CA HIS A 2 2.67 6.67 7.36
C HIS A 2 3.05 7.67 8.47
N LEU A 3 2.85 7.30 9.73
CA LEU A 3 3.09 8.19 10.88
C LEU A 3 4.57 8.24 11.29
N PHE A 4 5.39 7.30 10.82
CA PHE A 4 6.84 7.30 11.05
C PHE A 4 7.61 8.09 9.99
N ASN A 5 6.95 8.48 8.88
CA ASN A 5 7.56 9.21 7.78
C ASN A 5 7.76 10.69 8.15
N LEU A 6 8.76 10.93 8.98
CA LEU A 6 9.18 12.25 9.43
C LEU A 6 10.61 12.54 8.93
N PRO A 7 10.99 13.81 8.72
CA PRO A 7 12.35 14.16 8.30
C PRO A 7 13.44 13.59 9.22
N GLU A 8 13.16 13.52 10.53
CA GLU A 8 14.09 13.04 11.54
C GLU A 8 14.33 11.52 11.43
N ASN A 9 13.38 10.78 10.87
CA ASN A 9 13.43 9.32 10.77
C ASN A 9 13.98 8.83 9.41
N GLN A 10 14.32 9.73 8.48
CA GLN A 10 14.72 9.36 7.12
C GLN A 10 15.99 8.50 7.05
N ASN A 11 16.84 8.53 8.08
CA ASN A 11 18.05 7.70 8.19
C ASN A 11 17.94 6.64 9.30
N TYR A 12 16.72 6.36 9.79
CA TYR A 12 16.52 5.42 10.89
C TYR A 12 16.84 3.98 10.45
N VAL A 13 17.71 3.35 11.24
CA VAL A 13 17.99 1.91 11.19
C VAL A 13 17.99 1.40 12.63
N GLY A 14 17.04 0.54 12.96
CA GLY A 14 16.84 0.07 14.33
C GLY A 14 15.68 -0.93 14.41
N PRO A 15 15.16 -1.25 15.60
CA PRO A 15 13.98 -2.09 15.72
C PRO A 15 12.76 -1.52 14.98
N TYR A 16 11.76 -2.36 14.71
CA TYR A 16 10.51 -1.88 14.15
C TYR A 16 9.86 -0.77 15.01
N PRO A 17 9.33 0.29 14.39
CA PRO A 17 8.60 1.33 15.10
C PRO A 17 7.38 0.76 15.83
N ASP A 18 7.01 1.37 16.96
CA ASP A 18 5.78 1.04 17.67
C ASP A 18 4.59 0.95 16.72
N LYS A 19 3.72 -0.05 16.90
CA LYS A 19 2.55 -0.30 16.06
C LYS A 19 1.64 0.93 15.84
N LYS A 20 1.63 1.89 16.77
CA LYS A 20 0.93 3.18 16.59
C LYS A 20 1.46 3.99 15.40
N PHE A 21 2.71 3.80 14.99
CA PHE A 21 3.29 4.46 13.83
C PHE A 21 3.00 3.74 12.50
N LEU A 22 2.43 2.53 12.60
CA LEU A 22 2.14 1.67 11.45
C LEU A 22 0.68 1.77 10.99
N GLY A 23 -0.16 2.58 11.65
CA GLY A 23 -1.55 2.81 11.23
C GLY A 23 -2.51 1.67 11.64
N SER A 24 -2.14 0.87 12.64
CA SER A 24 -2.93 -0.28 13.12
C SER A 24 -4.32 0.10 13.67
N GLU A 25 -4.55 1.38 13.92
CA GLU A 25 -5.80 1.98 14.35
C GLU A 25 -6.84 2.09 13.23
N PHE A 26 -6.41 2.08 11.96
CA PHE A 26 -7.31 2.17 10.81
C PHE A 26 -7.83 0.80 10.34
N PHE A 27 -7.38 -0.28 10.97
CA PHE A 27 -7.77 -1.65 10.59
C PHE A 27 -9.07 -2.07 11.28
N GLY A 28 -9.97 -2.68 10.50
CA GLY A 28 -11.10 -3.42 11.07
C GLY A 28 -10.64 -4.60 11.94
N SER A 29 -11.47 -5.06 12.86
CA SER A 29 -11.11 -6.00 13.94
C SER A 29 -10.36 -7.24 13.47
N LYS A 30 -10.76 -7.85 12.34
CA LYS A 30 -10.08 -9.03 11.77
C LYS A 30 -8.66 -8.70 11.29
N LYS A 31 -8.52 -7.67 10.46
CA LYS A 31 -7.21 -7.23 9.94
C LYS A 31 -6.28 -6.77 11.06
N LYS A 32 -6.84 -6.22 12.14
CA LYS A 32 -6.07 -5.83 13.31
C LYS A 32 -5.43 -7.03 14.01
N ALA A 33 -6.15 -8.14 14.17
CA ALA A 33 -5.60 -9.37 14.74
C ALA A 33 -4.48 -9.96 13.87
N ASP A 34 -4.68 -10.01 12.55
CA ASP A 34 -3.67 -10.49 11.61
C ASP A 34 -2.40 -9.60 11.67
N PHE A 35 -2.59 -8.28 11.75
CA PHE A 35 -1.50 -7.33 11.92
C PHE A 35 -0.77 -7.49 13.25
N ASP A 36 -1.48 -7.62 14.37
CA ASP A 36 -0.85 -7.74 15.69
C ASP A 36 0.01 -9.03 15.75
N ASN A 37 -0.47 -10.14 15.17
CA ASN A 37 0.30 -11.39 15.06
C ASN A 37 1.58 -11.22 14.22
N TRP A 38 1.48 -10.56 13.06
CA TRP A 38 2.64 -10.26 12.23
C TRP A 38 3.61 -9.29 12.93
N TYR A 39 3.10 -8.27 13.60
CA TYR A 39 3.93 -7.31 14.31
C TYR A 39 4.72 -7.98 15.43
N ASP A 40 4.09 -8.89 16.18
CA ASP A 40 4.76 -9.65 17.23
C ASP A 40 5.88 -10.54 16.69
N SER A 41 5.81 -10.99 15.43
CA SER A 41 6.89 -11.76 14.80
C SER A 41 8.08 -10.89 14.35
N VAL A 42 7.85 -9.64 13.94
CA VAL A 42 8.90 -8.78 13.35
C VAL A 42 9.39 -7.64 14.26
N LYS A 43 8.72 -7.34 15.38
CA LYS A 43 8.98 -6.14 16.20
C LYS A 43 10.43 -5.97 16.70
N HIS A 44 11.18 -7.06 16.78
CA HIS A 44 12.58 -7.08 17.22
C HIS A 44 13.58 -7.15 16.06
N GLU A 45 13.11 -7.29 14.82
CA GLU A 45 13.94 -7.28 13.63
C GLU A 45 14.40 -5.86 13.27
N THR A 46 15.43 -5.79 12.40
CA THR A 46 15.92 -4.51 11.90
C THR A 46 14.99 -3.93 10.84
N PHE A 47 14.51 -2.74 11.13
CA PHE A 47 13.76 -1.87 10.25
C PHE A 47 14.69 -0.78 9.69
N ASP A 48 15.01 -0.87 8.41
CA ASP A 48 15.64 0.20 7.63
C ASP A 48 14.54 1.05 6.98
N PHE A 49 14.41 2.29 7.44
CA PHE A 49 13.33 3.16 6.97
C PHE A 49 13.40 3.43 5.46
N LYS A 50 14.59 3.63 4.89
CA LYS A 50 14.72 3.95 3.45
C LYS A 50 14.31 2.78 2.59
N GLN A 51 14.76 1.58 2.95
CA GLN A 51 14.40 0.36 2.23
C GLN A 51 12.87 0.14 2.29
N GLN A 52 12.30 0.22 3.49
CA GLN A 52 10.88 -0.01 3.72
C GLN A 52 10.00 1.05 3.04
N PHE A 53 10.46 2.30 3.00
CA PHE A 53 9.78 3.37 2.30
C PHE A 53 9.77 3.15 0.78
N LEU A 54 10.91 2.77 0.19
CA LEU A 54 11.00 2.48 -1.24
C LEU A 54 10.13 1.28 -1.64
N ASP A 55 10.16 0.22 -0.85
CA ASP A 55 9.36 -0.98 -1.12
C ASP A 55 7.87 -0.69 -1.03
N TYR A 56 7.45 0.09 -0.03
CA TYR A 56 6.08 0.59 0.08
C TYR A 56 5.67 1.42 -1.14
N CYS A 57 6.45 2.43 -1.54
CA CYS A 57 6.14 3.26 -2.69
C CYS A 57 6.02 2.45 -4.00
N ARG A 58 6.90 1.46 -4.20
CA ARG A 58 6.83 0.57 -5.37
C ARG A 58 5.56 -0.26 -5.36
N SER A 59 5.23 -0.87 -4.21
CA SER A 59 4.03 -1.68 -4.06
C SER A 59 2.76 -0.87 -4.31
N ASP A 60 2.68 0.36 -3.80
CA ASP A 60 1.51 1.24 -3.98
C ASP A 60 1.29 1.59 -5.46
N VAL A 61 2.36 1.96 -6.19
CA VAL A 61 2.27 2.27 -7.63
C VAL A 61 1.83 1.04 -8.43
N VAL A 62 2.37 -0.13 -8.10
CA VAL A 62 1.99 -1.39 -8.78
C VAL A 62 0.52 -1.73 -8.52
N LEU A 63 0.09 -1.73 -7.26
CA LEU A 63 -1.30 -2.03 -6.89
C LEU A 63 -2.29 -1.02 -7.50
N LEU A 64 -1.93 0.26 -7.53
CA LEU A 64 -2.75 1.28 -8.18
C LEU A 64 -2.85 1.05 -9.68
N ALA A 65 -1.74 0.76 -10.36
CA ALA A 65 -1.72 0.46 -11.79
C ALA A 65 -2.57 -0.78 -12.11
N GLU A 66 -2.43 -1.86 -11.35
CA GLU A 66 -3.24 -3.07 -11.49
C GLU A 66 -4.73 -2.77 -11.28
N GLY A 67 -5.07 -1.96 -10.28
CA GLY A 67 -6.43 -1.52 -10.02
C GLY A 67 -7.02 -0.71 -11.18
N CYS A 68 -6.26 0.23 -11.74
CA CYS A 68 -6.66 1.02 -12.92
C CYS A 68 -6.89 0.12 -14.15
N MET A 69 -6.01 -0.86 -14.38
CA MET A 69 -6.14 -1.81 -15.49
C MET A 69 -7.36 -2.72 -15.32
N ALA A 70 -7.62 -3.21 -14.11
CA ALA A 70 -8.80 -4.00 -13.81
C ALA A 70 -10.09 -3.17 -14.01
N PHE A 71 -10.10 -1.93 -13.51
CA PHE A 71 -11.22 -1.01 -13.70
C PHE A 71 -11.48 -0.73 -15.19
N ARG A 72 -10.43 -0.39 -15.95
CA ARG A 72 -10.48 -0.19 -17.39
C ARG A 72 -11.10 -1.39 -18.11
N LYS A 73 -10.62 -2.60 -17.82
CA LYS A 73 -11.14 -3.84 -18.41
C LYS A 73 -12.65 -4.00 -18.14
N ILE A 74 -13.06 -3.83 -16.88
CA ILE A 74 -14.48 -3.95 -16.49
C ILE A 74 -15.35 -2.93 -17.24
N ILE A 75 -14.89 -1.68 -17.35
CA ILE A 75 -15.64 -0.64 -18.08
C ILE A 75 -15.78 -1.00 -19.56
N MET A 76 -14.68 -1.37 -20.23
CA MET A 76 -14.72 -1.75 -21.65
C MET A 76 -15.65 -2.96 -21.91
N GLU A 77 -15.61 -3.98 -21.05
CA GLU A 77 -16.49 -5.15 -21.14
C GLU A 77 -17.98 -4.78 -20.97
N ARG A 78 -18.29 -3.82 -20.09
CA ARG A 78 -19.67 -3.44 -19.76
C ARG A 78 -20.29 -2.47 -20.77
N THR A 79 -19.50 -1.57 -21.34
CA THR A 79 -19.99 -0.56 -22.29
C THR A 79 -20.08 -1.09 -23.72
N LYS A 80 -19.49 -2.25 -24.02
CA LYS A 80 -19.40 -2.84 -25.38
C LYS A 80 -18.79 -1.90 -26.42
N LEU A 81 -18.05 -0.88 -25.97
CA LEU A 81 -17.38 0.06 -26.86
C LEU A 81 -16.34 -0.69 -27.68
N THR A 82 -16.52 -0.66 -28.99
CA THR A 82 -15.53 -1.12 -29.96
C THR A 82 -14.55 0.02 -30.24
N THR A 83 -13.39 -0.28 -30.85
CA THR A 83 -12.41 0.75 -31.26
C THR A 83 -12.96 1.79 -32.24
N ASN A 84 -14.19 1.59 -32.75
CA ASN A 84 -14.89 2.50 -33.66
C ASN A 84 -15.93 3.38 -32.94
N ASP A 85 -16.21 3.11 -31.67
CA ASP A 85 -17.13 3.93 -30.87
C ASP A 85 -16.35 5.09 -30.23
N THR A 86 -16.82 6.32 -30.42
CA THR A 86 -16.21 7.57 -29.92
C THR A 86 -16.29 7.75 -28.40
N GLY A 87 -16.64 6.70 -27.66
CA GLY A 87 -16.71 6.70 -26.21
C GLY A 87 -15.32 6.84 -25.59
N ILE A 88 -15.23 7.71 -24.57
CA ILE A 88 -13.97 8.10 -23.94
C ILE A 88 -13.36 6.90 -23.23
N ASP A 89 -12.18 6.51 -23.70
CA ASP A 89 -11.22 5.77 -22.90
C ASP A 89 -10.91 6.58 -21.63
N PRO A 90 -11.21 6.09 -20.41
CA PRO A 90 -10.92 6.83 -19.19
C PRO A 90 -9.40 6.95 -18.91
N PHE A 91 -8.54 6.41 -19.78
CA PHE A 91 -7.08 6.47 -19.69
C PHE A 91 -6.43 6.88 -21.02
#